data_AF-A0A523BI69-F1
#
_entry.id   AF-A0A523BI69-F1
#
_cell.length_a   1.000
_cell.length_b   1.000
_cell.length_c   1.000
_cell.angle_alpha   90.00
_cell.angle_beta   90.00
_cell.angle_gamma   90.00
#
_symmetry.space_group_name_H-M   'P 1'
#
loop_
_entity.id
_entity.type
_entity.pdbx_description
1 polymer ?
#
loop_
_entity_poly.entity_id
_entity_poly.type
_entity_poly.pdbx_seq_one_letter_code
_entity_poly.pdbx_strand_id
1 'polypeptide(L)'
;MPVEFSLSGDKVQLLEFIIRKEVLEPKDLPLIKPPDVDPSKPLIISGRGPHWLYQFLVHRYHFCRILATFEPRMGKGVIVESPSSEEIGMSLDTDGKISEQRIGAEGSLYLDILKLSNFQLAYVKVEGSFAEPLKMREVEWNKLRDSVDQEKPVIFYGMAPIWLGARTAAVLSNVPCWYAVYDPRIGGAVVTARHSPKAPDVGSVVRTELKIVENKE
;
A
#
# COMPACT_ATOMS: atom_id res chain seq x y z
N MET A 1 -0.18 14.53 18.42
CA MET A 1 0.14 13.40 17.52
C MET A 1 -0.01 13.88 16.08
N PRO A 2 0.86 13.46 15.14
CA PRO A 2 0.84 13.95 13.76
C PRO A 2 -0.37 13.44 12.96
N VAL A 3 -0.90 12.28 13.35
CA VAL A 3 -2.11 11.66 12.79
C VAL A 3 -3.06 11.31 13.93
N GLU A 4 -4.33 11.61 13.76
CA GLU A 4 -5.42 11.19 14.62
C GLU A 4 -6.21 10.08 13.96
N PHE A 5 -6.69 9.13 14.76
CA PHE A 5 -7.44 7.97 14.28
C PHE A 5 -8.81 7.90 14.96
N SER A 6 -9.81 7.48 14.19
CA SER A 6 -11.10 7.01 14.71
C SER A 6 -11.35 5.60 14.19
N LEU A 7 -11.74 4.70 15.10
CA LEU A 7 -12.13 3.33 14.79
C LEU A 7 -13.62 3.18 15.06
N SER A 8 -14.37 2.72 14.05
CA SER A 8 -15.82 2.53 14.15
C SER A 8 -16.27 1.27 13.42
N GLY A 9 -17.56 0.93 13.54
CA GLY A 9 -18.15 -0.24 12.90
C GLY A 9 -18.06 -1.52 13.73
N ASP A 10 -19.02 -2.42 13.51
CA ASP A 10 -19.12 -3.69 14.25
C ASP A 10 -18.77 -4.90 13.37
N LYS A 11 -19.45 -5.10 12.25
CA LYS A 11 -19.17 -6.21 11.32
C LYS A 11 -17.86 -6.02 10.57
N VAL A 12 -17.61 -4.78 10.15
CA VAL A 12 -16.38 -4.33 9.50
C VAL A 12 -15.88 -3.14 10.29
N GLN A 13 -14.58 -3.16 10.59
CA GLN A 13 -13.92 -2.07 11.28
C GLN A 13 -13.50 -1.01 10.26
N LEU A 14 -13.95 0.22 10.44
CA LEU A 14 -13.52 1.35 9.65
C LEU A 14 -12.50 2.15 10.46
N LEU A 15 -11.25 2.13 10.01
CA LEU A 15 -10.16 2.94 10.55
C LEU A 15 -10.01 4.20 9.69
N GLU A 16 -10.50 5.32 10.21
CA GLU A 16 -10.30 6.62 9.61
C GLU A 16 -9.08 7.30 10.21
N PHE A 17 -8.33 8.02 9.39
CA PHE A 17 -7.24 8.85 9.86
C PHE A 17 -7.29 10.27 9.31
N ILE A 18 -6.89 11.22 10.14
CA ILE A 18 -6.77 12.64 9.80
C ILE A 18 -5.36 13.11 10.14
N ILE A 19 -4.67 13.69 9.16
CA ILE A 19 -3.38 14.36 9.37
C ILE A 19 -3.65 15.70 10.05
N ARG A 20 -3.09 15.92 11.25
CA ARG A 20 -3.32 17.12 12.06
C ARG A 20 -2.27 18.22 11.85
N LYS A 21 -1.15 17.89 11.21
CA LYS A 21 -0.14 18.86 10.76
C LYS A 21 -0.51 19.39 9.38
N GLU A 22 -0.03 20.59 9.04
CA GLU A 22 -0.12 21.11 7.67
C GLU A 22 0.60 20.19 6.67
N VAL A 23 1.77 19.69 7.06
CA VAL A 23 2.55 18.72 6.29
C VAL A 23 2.97 17.58 7.21
N LEU A 24 2.59 16.36 6.82
CA LEU A 24 3.12 15.14 7.44
C LEU A 24 4.48 14.81 6.84
N GLU A 25 5.49 14.65 7.69
CA GLU A 25 6.86 14.35 7.27
C GLU A 25 7.19 12.87 7.51
N PRO A 26 8.09 12.25 6.72
CA PRO A 26 8.53 10.87 6.94
C PRO A 26 8.98 10.56 8.38
N LYS A 27 9.73 11.48 8.98
CA LYS A 27 10.23 11.37 10.37
C LYS A 27 9.11 11.30 11.42
N ASP A 28 7.88 11.64 11.05
CA ASP A 28 6.72 11.52 11.92
C ASP A 28 6.20 10.07 12.02
N LEU A 29 6.54 9.16 11.08
CA LEU A 29 6.04 7.78 11.06
C LEU A 29 6.26 7.03 12.39
N PRO A 30 7.44 7.07 13.05
CA PRO A 30 7.64 6.44 14.36
C PRO A 30 6.73 6.98 15.48
N LEU A 31 6.18 8.19 15.31
CA LEU A 31 5.30 8.83 16.29
C LEU A 31 3.82 8.47 16.08
N ILE A 32 3.48 7.84 14.95
CA ILE A 32 2.12 7.42 14.62
C ILE A 32 1.80 6.14 15.39
N LYS A 33 0.79 6.23 16.25
CA LYS A 33 0.28 5.12 17.07
C LYS A 33 -1.14 4.82 16.63
N PRO A 34 -1.35 3.98 15.60
CA PRO A 34 -2.68 3.62 15.17
C PRO A 34 -3.28 2.63 16.19
N PRO A 35 -4.61 2.63 16.39
CA PRO A 35 -5.26 1.86 17.45
C PRO A 35 -5.15 0.34 17.21
N ASP A 36 -5.31 -0.45 18.26
CA ASP A 36 -5.50 -1.88 18.09
C ASP A 36 -6.87 -2.17 17.44
N VAL A 37 -6.92 -3.25 16.66
CA VAL A 37 -8.08 -3.68 15.89
C VAL A 37 -8.35 -5.16 16.18
N ASP A 38 -9.59 -5.61 16.04
CA ASP A 38 -9.92 -7.03 16.07
C ASP A 38 -9.44 -7.69 14.75
N PRO A 39 -8.42 -8.57 14.79
CA PRO A 39 -7.87 -9.20 13.59
C PRO A 39 -8.85 -10.17 12.91
N SER A 40 -9.88 -10.64 13.64
CA SER A 40 -10.88 -11.57 13.12
C SER A 40 -11.92 -10.90 12.22
N LYS A 41 -12.04 -9.57 12.31
CA LYS A 41 -12.96 -8.74 11.54
C LYS A 41 -12.25 -8.09 10.34
N PRO A 42 -12.95 -7.87 9.21
CA PRO A 42 -12.43 -7.06 8.12
C PRO A 42 -12.10 -5.63 8.58
N LEU A 43 -11.06 -5.05 8.00
CA LEU A 43 -10.62 -3.67 8.26
C LEU A 43 -10.62 -2.86 6.96
N ILE A 44 -11.26 -1.69 6.97
CA ILE A 44 -11.16 -0.68 5.90
C ILE A 44 -10.33 0.48 6.44
N ILE A 45 -9.22 0.80 5.78
CA ILE A 45 -8.42 2.01 6.03
C ILE A 45 -8.93 3.15 5.15
N SER A 46 -9.28 4.28 5.77
CA SER A 46 -9.79 5.47 5.10
C SER A 46 -9.08 6.73 5.59
N GLY A 47 -8.87 7.69 4.70
CA GLY A 47 -8.23 8.96 5.03
C GLY A 47 -7.68 9.66 3.79
N ARG A 48 -7.08 10.83 3.99
CA ARG A 48 -6.31 11.50 2.93
C ARG A 48 -4.86 11.57 3.37
N GLY A 49 -3.99 10.92 2.61
CA GLY A 49 -2.59 10.83 2.96
C GLY A 49 -1.73 10.30 1.82
N PRO A 50 -0.40 10.41 1.98
CA PRO A 50 0.55 9.92 0.99
C PRO A 50 0.61 8.39 0.97
N HIS A 51 1.10 7.81 -0.14
CA HIS A 51 1.25 6.36 -0.28
C HIS A 51 2.06 5.73 0.85
N TRP A 52 3.13 6.37 1.30
CA TRP A 52 3.96 5.84 2.38
C TRP A 52 3.22 5.70 3.70
N LEU A 53 2.24 6.57 3.99
CA LEU A 53 1.41 6.43 5.19
C LEU A 53 0.47 5.23 5.05
N TYR A 54 -0.18 5.07 3.89
CA TYR A 54 -1.02 3.91 3.62
C TYR A 54 -0.24 2.60 3.71
N GLN A 55 0.93 2.53 3.08
CA GLN A 55 1.74 1.30 3.07
C GLN A 55 2.33 0.99 4.45
N PHE A 56 2.66 2.00 5.26
CA PHE A 56 2.98 1.82 6.69
C PHE A 56 1.81 1.22 7.47
N LEU A 57 0.59 1.75 7.31
CA LEU A 57 -0.60 1.24 7.98
C LEU A 57 -0.96 -0.18 7.49
N VAL A 58 -0.83 -0.45 6.20
CA VAL A 58 -1.04 -1.79 5.63
C VAL A 58 -0.08 -2.80 6.24
N HIS A 59 1.21 -2.48 6.32
CA HIS A 59 2.17 -3.35 7.02
C HIS A 59 1.81 -3.51 8.50
N ARG A 60 1.31 -2.47 9.18
CA ARG A 60 0.86 -2.59 10.58
C ARG A 60 -0.35 -3.52 10.76
N TYR A 61 -1.20 -3.67 9.74
CA TYR A 61 -2.49 -4.38 9.82
C TYR A 61 -2.61 -5.56 8.85
N HIS A 62 -1.53 -6.00 8.21
CA HIS A 62 -1.56 -7.10 7.24
C HIS A 62 -2.04 -8.44 7.84
N PHE A 63 -2.07 -8.55 9.18
CA PHE A 63 -2.57 -9.73 9.90
C PHE A 63 -4.09 -9.79 10.00
N CYS A 64 -4.81 -8.71 9.64
CA CYS A 64 -6.27 -8.73 9.63
C CYS A 64 -6.77 -9.74 8.61
N ARG A 65 -7.87 -10.45 8.94
CA ARG A 65 -8.45 -11.45 8.05
C ARG A 65 -8.70 -10.91 6.65
N ILE A 66 -9.32 -9.73 6.55
CA ILE A 66 -9.49 -9.00 5.30
C ILE A 66 -9.02 -7.57 5.55
N LEU A 67 -8.18 -7.05 4.65
CA LEU A 67 -7.75 -5.66 4.65
C LEU A 67 -8.20 -4.99 3.36
N ALA A 68 -8.76 -3.80 3.50
CA ALA A 68 -9.24 -2.99 2.40
C ALA A 68 -8.82 -1.52 2.57
N THR A 69 -8.72 -0.80 1.45
CA THR A 69 -8.55 0.66 1.44
C THR A 69 -9.76 1.32 0.83
N PHE A 70 -10.29 2.36 1.47
CA PHE A 70 -11.47 3.07 0.98
C PHE A 70 -11.21 3.73 -0.38
N GLU A 71 -12.14 3.53 -1.32
CA GLU A 71 -12.14 4.13 -2.66
C GLU A 71 -13.34 5.07 -2.80
N PRO A 72 -13.13 6.41 -2.75
CA PRO A 72 -14.21 7.38 -2.80
C PRO A 72 -15.11 7.26 -4.04
N ARG A 73 -14.57 6.85 -5.20
CA ARG A 73 -15.36 6.66 -6.44
C ARG A 73 -16.35 5.51 -6.33
N MET A 74 -16.12 4.57 -5.42
CA MET A 74 -16.98 3.42 -5.16
C MET A 74 -17.85 3.60 -3.92
N GLY A 75 -17.45 4.50 -3.01
CA GLY A 75 -18.07 4.65 -1.70
C GLY A 75 -17.86 3.44 -0.78
N LYS A 76 -16.85 2.60 -1.05
CA LYS A 76 -16.62 1.31 -0.38
C LYS A 76 -15.12 1.03 -0.21
N GLY A 77 -14.78 0.05 0.62
CA GLY A 77 -13.43 -0.50 0.69
C GLY A 77 -13.12 -1.32 -0.55
N VAL A 78 -11.89 -1.22 -1.07
CA VAL A 78 -11.33 -2.15 -2.06
C VAL A 78 -10.46 -3.14 -1.32
N ILE A 79 -10.75 -4.44 -1.44
CA ILE A 79 -10.00 -5.51 -0.77
C ILE A 79 -8.60 -5.64 -1.39
N VAL A 80 -7.58 -5.55 -0.54
CA VAL A 80 -6.16 -5.64 -0.90
C VAL A 80 -5.44 -6.82 -0.22
N GLU A 81 -6.04 -7.41 0.81
CA GLU A 81 -5.58 -8.66 1.41
C GLU A 81 -6.81 -9.46 1.85
N SER A 82 -6.82 -10.76 1.53
CA SER A 82 -7.88 -11.71 1.90
C SER A 82 -7.32 -13.14 1.86
N PRO A 83 -7.88 -14.09 2.64
CA PRO A 83 -7.53 -15.50 2.53
C PRO A 83 -7.96 -16.09 1.17
N SER A 84 -8.89 -15.44 0.47
CA SER A 84 -9.34 -15.82 -0.87
C SER A 84 -8.80 -14.84 -1.91
N SER A 85 -8.03 -15.34 -2.88
CA SER A 85 -7.53 -14.54 -4.00
C SER A 85 -8.66 -13.95 -4.86
N GLU A 86 -9.81 -14.63 -4.90
CA GLU A 86 -11.00 -14.16 -5.62
C GLU A 86 -11.61 -12.90 -4.99
N GLU A 87 -11.32 -12.59 -3.72
CA GLU A 87 -11.83 -11.38 -3.10
C GLU A 87 -10.97 -10.15 -3.40
N ILE A 88 -9.73 -10.35 -3.86
CA ILE A 88 -8.83 -9.24 -4.18
C ILE A 88 -9.44 -8.36 -5.27
N GLY A 89 -9.47 -7.04 -5.02
CA GLY A 89 -10.09 -6.05 -5.91
C GLY A 89 -11.61 -5.96 -5.81
N MET A 90 -12.30 -6.81 -5.05
CA MET A 90 -13.73 -6.64 -4.77
C MET A 90 -13.99 -5.46 -3.85
N SER A 91 -15.23 -4.98 -3.88
CA SER A 91 -15.71 -4.01 -2.91
C SER A 91 -16.12 -4.68 -1.61
N LEU A 92 -15.83 -4.03 -0.48
CA LEU A 92 -16.27 -4.37 0.86
C LEU A 92 -17.07 -3.20 1.44
N ASP A 93 -18.33 -3.46 1.79
CA ASP A 93 -19.20 -2.53 2.48
C ASP A 93 -19.04 -2.65 4.02
N THR A 94 -19.43 -1.60 4.73
CA THR A 94 -19.40 -1.53 6.20
C THR A 94 -20.34 -2.53 6.89
N ASP A 95 -21.34 -3.05 6.17
CA ASP A 95 -22.22 -4.12 6.64
C ASP A 95 -21.64 -5.53 6.46
N GLY A 96 -20.43 -5.64 5.89
CA GLY A 96 -19.73 -6.90 5.61
C GLY A 96 -20.01 -7.50 4.23
N LYS A 97 -20.82 -6.86 3.39
CA LYS A 97 -21.10 -7.35 2.03
C LYS A 97 -19.88 -7.18 1.14
N ILE A 98 -19.44 -8.29 0.56
CA ILE A 98 -18.42 -8.32 -0.49
C ILE A 98 -19.12 -8.43 -1.85
N SER A 99 -18.78 -7.57 -2.79
CA SER A 99 -19.37 -7.58 -4.14
C SER A 99 -18.41 -7.05 -5.20
N GLU A 100 -18.57 -7.52 -6.43
CA GLU A 100 -17.91 -6.86 -7.56
C GLU A 100 -18.56 -5.49 -7.80
N GLN A 101 -17.72 -4.48 -8.03
CA GLN A 101 -18.17 -3.15 -8.38
C GLN A 101 -17.15 -2.55 -9.35
N ARG A 102 -17.67 -1.90 -10.39
CA ARG A 102 -16.86 -1.26 -11.43
C ARG A 102 -16.90 0.25 -11.26
N ILE A 103 -15.81 0.91 -11.62
CA ILE A 103 -15.69 2.37 -11.67
C ILE A 103 -15.71 2.93 -13.10
N GLY A 104 -15.77 2.06 -14.11
CA GLY A 104 -15.79 2.42 -15.53
C GLY A 104 -14.40 2.70 -16.09
N ALA A 105 -13.36 2.10 -15.50
CA ALA A 105 -11.98 2.26 -15.94
C ALA A 105 -11.57 1.12 -16.90
N GLU A 106 -10.74 1.43 -17.90
CA GLU A 106 -10.32 0.45 -18.92
C GLU A 106 -8.82 0.14 -18.88
N GLY A 107 -8.06 0.85 -18.05
CA GLY A 107 -6.62 0.68 -17.97
C GLY A 107 -6.19 -0.68 -17.43
N SER A 108 -4.97 -1.07 -17.80
CA SER A 108 -4.32 -2.29 -17.34
C SER A 108 -3.31 -1.98 -16.23
N LEU A 109 -2.93 -3.02 -15.49
CA LEU A 109 -1.90 -2.96 -14.46
C LEU A 109 -0.62 -3.60 -14.98
N TYR A 110 0.49 -2.88 -14.87
CA TYR A 110 1.83 -3.42 -15.06
C TYR A 110 2.59 -3.37 -13.73
N LEU A 111 3.11 -4.51 -13.31
CA LEU A 111 3.90 -4.66 -12.10
C LEU A 111 5.08 -5.59 -12.35
N ASP A 112 6.27 -5.18 -11.90
CA ASP A 112 7.49 -6.00 -12.01
C ASP A 112 8.47 -5.72 -10.86
N ILE A 113 9.38 -6.65 -10.62
CA ILE A 113 10.53 -6.49 -9.72
C ILE A 113 11.79 -6.22 -10.55
N LEU A 114 12.19 -4.95 -10.63
CA LEU A 114 13.44 -4.57 -11.31
C LEU A 114 14.61 -4.69 -10.34
N LYS A 115 15.55 -5.59 -10.63
CA LYS A 115 16.74 -5.82 -9.80
C LYS A 115 17.83 -4.84 -10.14
N LEU A 116 18.18 -3.96 -9.21
CA LEU A 116 19.29 -3.02 -9.33
C LEU A 116 20.46 -3.47 -8.43
N SER A 117 21.60 -2.78 -8.53
CA SER A 117 22.81 -3.14 -7.79
C SER A 117 22.58 -3.22 -6.28
N ASN A 118 21.98 -2.16 -5.72
CA ASN A 118 21.86 -1.97 -4.26
C ASN A 118 20.44 -2.18 -3.70
N PHE A 119 19.43 -2.25 -4.56
CA PHE A 119 18.02 -2.41 -4.17
C PHE A 119 17.22 -3.01 -5.32
N GLN A 120 15.95 -3.31 -5.06
CA GLN A 120 14.97 -3.76 -6.04
C GLN A 120 13.83 -2.75 -6.12
N LEU A 121 13.27 -2.54 -7.31
CA LEU A 121 12.08 -1.73 -7.48
C LEU A 121 10.86 -2.64 -7.63
N ALA A 122 9.87 -2.47 -6.77
CA ALA A 122 8.50 -2.85 -7.11
C ALA A 122 7.94 -1.75 -8.02
N TYR A 123 8.22 -1.89 -9.32
CA TYR A 123 7.81 -0.93 -10.33
C TYR A 123 6.35 -1.17 -10.68
N VAL A 124 5.53 -0.13 -10.54
CA VAL A 124 4.10 -0.20 -10.86
C VAL A 124 3.73 0.87 -11.87
N LYS A 125 2.84 0.53 -12.80
CA LYS A 125 2.30 1.46 -13.77
C LYS A 125 0.86 1.08 -14.07
N VAL A 126 -0.01 2.08 -14.14
CA VAL A 126 -1.31 1.95 -14.78
C VAL A 126 -1.17 2.39 -16.22
N GLU A 127 -1.53 1.53 -17.17
CA GLU A 127 -1.57 1.91 -18.58
C GLU A 127 -2.99 2.37 -18.92
N GLY A 128 -3.11 3.60 -19.42
CA GLY A 128 -4.39 4.31 -19.51
C GLY A 128 -4.56 5.33 -18.38
N SER A 129 -5.74 5.93 -18.28
CA SER A 129 -6.03 6.98 -17.29
C SER A 129 -6.20 6.42 -15.87
N PHE A 130 -6.83 5.25 -15.76
CA PHE A 130 -7.09 4.56 -14.52
C PHE A 130 -7.40 3.07 -14.80
N ALA A 131 -7.30 2.20 -13.79
CA ALA A 131 -7.62 0.78 -13.91
C ALA A 131 -8.71 0.36 -12.91
N GLU A 132 -9.46 -0.69 -13.24
CA GLU A 132 -10.39 -1.32 -12.29
C GLU A 132 -9.63 -2.03 -11.17
N PRO A 133 -10.06 -1.94 -9.89
CA PRO A 133 -9.44 -2.69 -8.81
C PRO A 133 -9.41 -4.21 -9.03
N LEU A 134 -10.43 -4.75 -9.71
CA LEU A 134 -10.52 -6.17 -10.09
C LEU A 134 -9.34 -6.63 -10.94
N LYS A 135 -8.64 -5.72 -11.64
CA LYS A 135 -7.41 -6.02 -12.40
C LYS A 135 -6.28 -6.55 -11.53
N MET A 136 -6.31 -6.32 -10.21
CA MET A 136 -5.33 -6.94 -9.30
C MET A 136 -5.37 -8.46 -9.32
N ARG A 137 -6.48 -9.11 -9.70
CA ARG A 137 -6.57 -10.56 -9.83
C ARG A 137 -5.75 -11.11 -11.00
N GLU A 138 -5.48 -10.28 -11.99
CA GLU A 138 -4.71 -10.65 -13.18
C GLU A 138 -3.19 -10.68 -12.89
N VAL A 139 -2.76 -10.16 -11.74
CA VAL A 139 -1.35 -10.09 -11.34
C VAL A 139 -0.92 -11.39 -10.65
N GLU A 140 0.18 -11.98 -11.12
CA GLU A 140 0.81 -13.16 -10.50
C GLU A 140 1.54 -12.79 -9.19
N TRP A 141 0.81 -12.43 -8.13
CA TRP A 141 1.38 -11.92 -6.87
C TRP A 141 2.41 -12.86 -6.22
N ASN A 142 2.17 -14.17 -6.24
CA ASN A 142 3.08 -15.16 -5.66
C ASN A 142 4.42 -15.19 -6.41
N LYS A 143 4.37 -15.19 -7.75
CA LYS A 143 5.57 -15.13 -8.59
C LYS A 143 6.35 -13.84 -8.35
N LEU A 144 5.64 -12.72 -8.21
CA LEU A 144 6.25 -11.42 -7.92
C LEU A 144 6.95 -11.45 -6.55
N ARG A 145 6.28 -11.97 -5.51
CA ARG A 145 6.83 -12.18 -4.18
C ARG A 145 8.06 -13.07 -4.18
N ASP A 146 7.97 -14.22 -4.85
CA ASP A 146 9.05 -15.22 -4.88
C ASP A 146 10.26 -14.75 -5.71
N SER A 147 10.08 -13.73 -6.56
CA SER A 147 11.17 -13.14 -7.33
C SER A 147 12.08 -12.19 -6.52
N VAL A 148 11.61 -11.74 -5.35
CA VAL A 148 12.31 -10.78 -4.48
C VAL A 148 13.51 -11.44 -3.80
N ASP A 149 14.68 -10.82 -3.97
CA ASP A 149 15.87 -11.09 -3.15
C ASP A 149 15.67 -10.52 -1.75
N GLN A 150 15.54 -11.40 -0.75
CA GLN A 150 15.20 -11.02 0.63
C GLN A 150 16.33 -10.22 1.33
N GLU A 151 17.58 -10.39 0.89
CA GLU A 151 18.73 -9.68 1.46
C GLU A 151 18.80 -8.23 0.96
N LYS A 152 18.10 -7.92 -0.14
CA LYS A 152 18.06 -6.59 -0.73
C LYS A 152 16.75 -5.88 -0.44
N PRO A 153 16.80 -4.55 -0.26
CA PRO A 153 15.59 -3.79 -0.03
C PRO A 153 14.71 -3.67 -1.27
N VAL A 154 13.42 -3.47 -1.04
CA VAL A 154 12.44 -3.19 -2.10
C VAL A 154 11.91 -1.77 -1.94
N ILE A 155 11.88 -1.03 -3.04
CA ILE A 155 11.30 0.30 -3.12
C ILE A 155 10.10 0.26 -4.06
N PHE A 156 8.92 0.55 -3.53
CA PHE A 156 7.73 0.82 -4.33
C PHE A 156 7.93 2.09 -5.13
N TYR A 157 7.77 2.00 -6.45
CA TYR A 157 7.95 3.12 -7.36
C TYR A 157 6.93 3.08 -8.49
N GLY A 158 6.34 4.23 -8.77
CA GLY A 158 5.44 4.42 -9.90
C GLY A 158 4.16 5.13 -9.54
N MET A 159 3.35 5.43 -10.55
CA MET A 159 2.04 6.04 -10.39
C MET A 159 0.99 4.95 -10.23
N ALA A 160 0.33 4.95 -9.08
CA ALA A 160 -0.65 3.94 -8.73
C ALA A 160 -1.76 4.52 -7.87
N PRO A 161 -2.97 3.96 -7.93
CA PRO A 161 -3.97 4.21 -6.91
C PRO A 161 -3.55 3.63 -5.56
N ILE A 162 -4.16 4.15 -4.48
CA ILE A 162 -3.89 3.72 -3.11
C ILE A 162 -4.08 2.21 -2.94
N TRP A 163 -5.15 1.63 -3.49
CA TRP A 163 -5.41 0.20 -3.38
C TRP A 163 -4.32 -0.66 -4.02
N LEU A 164 -3.71 -0.20 -5.12
CA LEU A 164 -2.64 -0.94 -5.78
C LEU A 164 -1.37 -0.90 -4.93
N GLY A 165 -0.98 0.29 -4.46
CA GLY A 165 0.15 0.43 -3.55
C GLY A 165 -0.03 -0.32 -2.23
N ALA A 166 -1.26 -0.34 -1.70
CA ALA A 166 -1.61 -1.11 -0.52
C ALA A 166 -1.48 -2.63 -0.78
N ARG A 167 -2.00 -3.15 -1.90
CA ARG A 167 -1.81 -4.56 -2.27
C ARG A 167 -0.33 -4.92 -2.39
N THR A 168 0.46 -4.07 -3.07
CA THR A 168 1.91 -4.29 -3.19
C THR A 168 2.59 -4.35 -1.81
N ALA A 169 2.23 -3.44 -0.89
CA ALA A 169 2.76 -3.47 0.47
C ALA A 169 2.32 -4.70 1.27
N ALA A 170 1.05 -5.12 1.16
CA ALA A 170 0.54 -6.32 1.83
C ALA A 170 1.33 -7.58 1.41
N VAL A 171 1.65 -7.68 0.11
CA VAL A 171 2.38 -8.84 -0.44
C VAL A 171 3.89 -8.77 -0.16
N LEU A 172 4.49 -7.59 -0.26
CA LEU A 172 5.95 -7.47 -0.31
C LEU A 172 6.60 -6.92 0.96
N SER A 173 5.90 -6.18 1.82
CA SER A 173 6.56 -5.46 2.92
C SER A 173 7.32 -6.36 3.89
N ASN A 174 6.85 -7.61 4.08
CA ASN A 174 7.45 -8.62 4.96
C ASN A 174 8.53 -9.49 4.32
N VAL A 175 8.86 -9.27 3.05
CA VAL A 175 9.75 -10.15 2.28
C VAL A 175 11.20 -9.65 2.30
N PRO A 176 11.52 -8.39 1.98
CA PRO A 176 12.88 -7.89 1.96
C PRO A 176 13.38 -7.47 3.35
N CYS A 177 14.68 -7.26 3.45
CA CYS A 177 15.33 -6.73 4.65
C CYS A 177 14.74 -5.37 5.12
N TRP A 178 14.26 -4.56 4.18
CA TRP A 178 13.36 -3.43 4.41
C TRP A 178 12.59 -3.03 3.16
N TYR A 179 11.46 -2.35 3.37
CA TYR A 179 10.54 -1.91 2.33
C TYR A 179 10.29 -0.41 2.46
N ALA A 180 10.29 0.29 1.31
CA ALA A 180 10.11 1.73 1.26
C ALA A 180 9.23 2.15 0.08
N VAL A 181 8.77 3.40 0.12
CA VAL A 181 7.93 4.00 -0.91
C VAL A 181 8.61 5.25 -1.44
N TYR A 182 8.88 5.29 -2.74
CA TYR A 182 9.43 6.48 -3.37
C TYR A 182 8.40 7.62 -3.40
N ASP A 183 8.81 8.81 -2.98
CA ASP A 183 8.00 10.02 -3.04
C ASP A 183 8.77 11.12 -3.79
N PRO A 184 8.36 11.50 -5.01
CA PRO A 184 9.07 12.49 -5.81
C PRO A 184 9.08 13.88 -5.17
N ARG A 185 8.12 14.19 -4.29
CA ARG A 185 8.06 15.48 -3.57
C ARG A 185 9.17 15.58 -2.50
N ILE A 186 9.63 14.43 -2.02
CA ILE A 186 10.70 14.32 -1.02
C ILE A 186 12.05 14.07 -1.72
N GLY A 187 12.04 13.51 -2.93
CA GLY A 187 13.26 13.15 -3.67
C GLY A 187 13.95 11.91 -3.11
N GLY A 188 13.18 10.97 -2.55
CA GLY A 188 13.73 9.74 -1.96
C GLY A 188 12.66 8.73 -1.57
N ALA A 189 13.13 7.56 -1.12
CA ALA A 189 12.29 6.46 -0.65
C ALA A 189 12.10 6.53 0.86
N VAL A 190 10.84 6.63 1.30
CA VAL A 190 10.44 6.63 2.71
C VAL A 190 10.33 5.20 3.20
N VAL A 191 11.13 4.81 4.20
CA VAL A 191 11.08 3.47 4.79
C VAL A 191 9.80 3.29 5.59
N THR A 192 8.99 2.29 5.23
CA THR A 192 7.69 2.02 5.86
C THR A 192 7.65 0.70 6.63
N ALA A 193 8.58 -0.23 6.34
CA ALA A 193 8.75 -1.48 7.09
C ALA A 193 10.23 -1.89 7.12
N ARG A 194 10.66 -2.54 8.21
CA ARG A 194 12.01 -3.11 8.33
C ARG A 194 11.99 -4.46 9.04
N HIS A 195 12.83 -5.37 8.59
CA HIS A 195 12.98 -6.73 9.14
C HIS A 195 14.42 -7.07 9.54
N SER A 196 15.34 -6.11 9.36
CA SER A 196 16.75 -6.24 9.76
C SER A 196 17.15 -5.10 10.70
N PRO A 197 17.88 -5.37 11.79
CA PRO A 197 18.46 -4.31 12.65
C PRO A 197 19.46 -3.41 11.93
N LYS A 198 20.03 -3.87 10.80
CA LYS A 198 20.95 -3.09 9.96
C LYS A 198 20.22 -2.18 8.96
N ALA A 199 18.90 -2.34 8.82
CA ALA A 199 18.09 -1.51 7.94
C ALA A 199 17.89 -0.10 8.55
N PRO A 200 17.67 0.94 7.70
CA PRO A 200 17.26 2.24 8.20
C PRO A 200 15.97 2.16 9.02
N ASP A 201 15.78 3.09 9.95
CA ASP A 201 14.56 3.16 10.76
C ASP A 201 13.35 3.51 9.89
N VAL A 202 12.17 3.04 10.29
CA VAL A 202 10.89 3.49 9.70
C VAL A 202 10.80 5.01 9.80
N GLY A 203 10.36 5.67 8.71
CA GLY A 203 10.36 7.13 8.60
C GLY A 203 11.66 7.75 8.09
N SER A 204 12.72 6.96 7.95
CA SER A 204 13.94 7.41 7.27
C SER A 204 13.69 7.64 5.78
N VAL A 205 14.40 8.59 5.19
CA VAL A 205 14.40 8.85 3.74
C VAL A 205 15.72 8.38 3.16
N VAL A 206 15.66 7.39 2.27
CA VAL A 206 16.82 6.91 1.50
C VAL A 206 16.81 7.61 0.15
N ARG A 207 17.82 8.44 -0.11
CA ARG A 207 17.98 9.05 -1.44
C ARG A 207 18.37 7.98 -2.45
N THR A 208 17.68 7.98 -3.58
CA THR A 208 17.98 7.09 -4.69
C THR A 208 18.25 7.92 -5.92
N GLU A 209 19.24 7.52 -6.72
CA GLU A 209 19.48 8.10 -8.05
C GLU A 209 18.49 7.52 -9.08
N LEU A 210 17.22 7.42 -8.69
CA LEU A 210 16.16 7.09 -9.64
C LEU A 210 15.99 8.29 -10.56
N LYS A 211 16.70 8.27 -11.69
CA LYS A 211 16.36 9.14 -12.81
C LYS A 211 14.94 8.74 -13.18
N ILE A 212 14.01 9.68 -13.03
CA ILE A 212 12.66 9.51 -13.54
C ILE A 212 12.85 9.12 -15.01
N VAL A 213 12.55 7.86 -15.34
CA VAL A 213 12.45 7.44 -16.73
C VAL A 213 11.15 8.06 -17.20
N GLU A 214 11.20 9.35 -17.51
CA GLU A 214 10.19 10.00 -18.31
C GLU A 214 10.28 9.35 -19.68
N ASN A 215 9.50 8.29 -19.89
CA ASN A 215 9.14 7.91 -21.24
C ASN A 215 8.36 9.11 -21.79
N LYS A 216 9.06 9.94 -22.57
CA LYS A 216 8.44 10.92 -23.45
C LYS A 216 7.47 10.16 -24.36
N GLU A 217 6.21 10.54 -24.23
CA GLU A 217 5.07 10.45 -25.17
C GLU A 217 4.92 9.16 -25.99
#